data_AF-A0A7C9M4U6-F1
#
_entry.id   AF-A0A7C9M4U6-F1
#
_cell.length_a   1.000
_cell.length_b   1.000
_cell.length_c   1.000
_cell.angle_alpha   90.00
_cell.angle_beta   90.00
_cell.angle_gamma   90.00
#
_symmetry.space_group_name_H-M   'P 1'
#
loop_
_entity.id
_entity.type
_entity.pdbx_description
1 polymer ?
#
loop_
_entity_poly.entity_id
_entity_poly.type
_entity_poly.pdbx_seq_one_letter_code
_entity_poly.pdbx_strand_id
1 'polypeptide(L)'
;MRTTGRIAVAVALLVVVFAIANGVRKQRLAQAPPAPANVGAPATQPQAPPQPAQPKQRMVVAFKIDPDLMRGSFLGERWVSPPTFAFAQPGKQYTTHAKLQTVNDDGTRTDLSGDWSTSDPNMIAISHDQAGQVTIVVREPGEGQLVAAAGGQRKVLQVRATRTDDAMEVAFVQ
;
A
#
# COMPACT_ATOMS: atom_id res chain seq x y z
N MET A 1 -44.54 -26.94 21.23
CA MET A 1 -44.95 -27.13 19.82
C MET A 1 -44.19 -26.11 18.96
N ARG A 2 -43.35 -26.59 18.02
CA ARG A 2 -42.93 -25.97 16.73
C ARG A 2 -42.14 -24.62 16.82
N THR A 3 -41.03 -24.37 16.13
CA THR A 3 -40.42 -24.99 14.95
C THR A 3 -38.93 -24.62 14.90
N THR A 4 -38.07 -25.61 14.68
CA THR A 4 -36.65 -25.48 14.39
C THR A 4 -36.45 -25.08 12.93
N GLY A 5 -35.84 -23.92 12.66
CA GLY A 5 -35.46 -23.49 11.31
C GLY A 5 -33.97 -23.68 11.07
N ARG A 6 -33.60 -24.78 10.41
CA ARG A 6 -32.28 -24.98 9.81
C ARG A 6 -32.29 -24.34 8.42
N ILE A 7 -31.42 -23.39 8.14
CA ILE A 7 -31.15 -22.93 6.76
C ILE A 7 -29.75 -23.38 6.38
N ALA A 8 -29.72 -24.08 5.25
CA ALA A 8 -28.59 -24.78 4.69
C ALA A 8 -27.61 -23.86 3.96
N VAL A 9 -26.40 -24.38 3.92
CA VAL A 9 -25.19 -23.94 3.22
C VAL A 9 -25.41 -23.77 1.71
N ALA A 10 -24.83 -22.72 1.13
CA ALA A 10 -24.45 -22.71 -0.28
C ALA A 10 -23.06 -22.07 -0.41
N VAL A 11 -22.04 -22.93 -0.48
CA VAL A 11 -20.66 -22.56 -0.81
C VAL A 11 -20.53 -22.62 -2.32
N ALA A 12 -20.34 -21.48 -2.97
CA ALA A 12 -19.96 -21.39 -4.38
C ALA A 12 -18.43 -21.35 -4.47
N LEU A 13 -17.84 -22.47 -4.87
CA LEU A 13 -16.42 -22.64 -5.15
C LEU A 13 -16.17 -22.17 -6.60
N LEU A 14 -15.58 -21.00 -6.77
CA LEU A 14 -15.15 -20.51 -8.09
C LEU A 14 -13.64 -20.75 -8.24
N VAL A 15 -13.29 -21.84 -8.93
CA VAL A 15 -11.91 -22.16 -9.31
C VAL A 15 -11.60 -21.43 -10.61
N VAL A 16 -10.75 -20.40 -10.55
CA VAL A 16 -10.19 -19.77 -11.76
C VAL A 16 -8.79 -20.32 -11.98
N VAL A 17 -8.66 -21.21 -12.97
CA VAL A 17 -7.40 -21.69 -13.50
C VAL A 17 -6.87 -20.66 -14.51
N PHE A 18 -5.81 -19.93 -14.16
CA PHE A 18 -5.05 -19.17 -15.15
C PHE A 18 -3.83 -19.98 -15.59
N ALA A 19 -3.85 -20.40 -16.84
CA ALA A 19 -2.78 -21.12 -17.51
C ALA A 19 -1.58 -20.20 -17.79
N ILE A 20 -0.40 -20.72 -17.49
CA ILE A 20 0.92 -20.16 -17.77
C ILE A 20 1.22 -20.34 -19.25
N ALA A 21 1.50 -19.27 -19.98
CA ALA A 21 2.04 -19.33 -21.33
C ALA A 21 3.46 -18.74 -21.36
N ASN A 22 4.46 -19.62 -21.32
CA ASN A 22 5.86 -19.34 -21.57
C ASN A 22 6.09 -19.00 -23.06
N GLY A 23 6.39 -17.74 -23.36
CA GLY A 23 6.84 -17.29 -24.67
C GLY A 23 8.32 -17.62 -24.89
N VAL A 24 8.57 -18.69 -25.64
CA VAL A 24 9.87 -19.22 -26.04
C VAL A 24 10.65 -18.22 -26.92
N ARG A 25 11.90 -17.97 -26.51
CA ARG A 25 12.99 -17.32 -27.28
C ARG A 25 13.09 -17.92 -28.69
N LYS A 26 12.85 -17.11 -29.72
CA LYS A 26 13.26 -17.43 -31.09
C LYS A 26 14.77 -17.18 -31.26
N GLN A 27 15.46 -18.30 -31.36
CA GLN A 27 16.77 -18.58 -31.93
C GLN A 27 17.13 -17.63 -33.10
N ARG A 28 18.10 -16.74 -32.86
CA ARG A 28 18.72 -15.93 -33.92
C ARG A 28 19.76 -16.82 -34.61
N LEU A 29 19.39 -17.34 -35.78
CA LEU A 29 20.28 -18.05 -36.68
C LEU A 29 21.43 -17.13 -37.13
N ALA A 30 22.58 -17.76 -37.32
CA ALA A 30 23.86 -17.21 -37.73
C ALA A 30 23.76 -16.09 -38.78
N GLN A 31 24.21 -14.89 -38.39
CA GLN A 31 24.64 -13.86 -39.33
C GLN A 31 26.17 -13.97 -39.48
N ALA A 32 26.62 -14.14 -40.72
CA ALA A 32 28.02 -14.13 -41.12
C ALA A 32 28.72 -12.81 -40.70
N PRO A 33 30.04 -12.81 -40.44
CA PRO A 33 30.78 -11.58 -40.15
C PRO A 33 30.81 -10.67 -41.39
N PRO A 34 30.28 -9.45 -41.34
CA PRO A 34 30.54 -8.46 -42.38
C PRO A 34 31.99 -7.93 -42.26
N ALA A 35 32.61 -7.68 -43.41
CA ALA A 35 33.94 -7.11 -43.58
C ALA A 35 34.15 -5.79 -42.80
N PRO A 36 35.40 -5.40 -42.47
CA PRO A 36 35.68 -4.14 -41.79
C PRO A 36 35.29 -2.94 -42.67
N ALA A 37 34.14 -2.36 -42.38
CA ALA A 37 33.72 -1.09 -42.95
C ALA A 37 34.48 0.05 -42.27
N ASN A 38 35.03 0.92 -43.11
CA ASN A 38 35.70 2.19 -42.84
C ASN A 38 35.25 2.88 -41.53
N VAL A 39 36.19 3.08 -40.59
CA VAL A 39 35.96 3.79 -39.32
C VAL A 39 35.88 5.28 -39.60
N GLY A 40 34.73 5.76 -40.07
CA GLY A 40 34.39 7.17 -40.03
C GLY A 40 34.25 7.61 -38.58
N ALA A 41 35.02 8.61 -38.16
CA ALA A 41 34.93 9.19 -36.82
C ALA A 41 33.48 9.60 -36.52
N PRO A 42 32.91 9.22 -35.36
CA PRO A 42 31.56 9.65 -34.99
C PRO A 42 31.55 11.16 -34.87
N ALA A 43 30.74 11.81 -35.71
CA ALA A 43 30.44 13.23 -35.58
C ALA A 43 29.80 13.46 -34.21
N THR A 44 30.46 14.27 -33.38
CA THR A 44 30.00 14.67 -32.04
C THR A 44 28.69 15.43 -32.19
N GLN A 45 27.55 14.74 -32.02
CA GLN A 45 26.26 15.44 -31.95
C GLN A 45 26.27 16.33 -30.70
N PRO A 46 25.87 17.61 -30.82
CA PRO A 46 25.74 18.50 -29.67
C PRO A 46 24.79 17.88 -28.64
N GLN A 47 25.31 17.52 -27.47
CA GLN A 47 24.49 17.08 -26.36
C GLN A 47 23.57 18.23 -25.96
N ALA A 48 22.26 17.99 -26.00
CA ALA A 48 21.28 18.92 -25.45
C ALA A 48 21.65 19.21 -23.98
N PRO A 49 21.49 20.47 -23.52
CA PRO A 49 21.80 20.81 -22.14
C PRO A 49 21.02 19.88 -21.19
N PRO A 50 21.66 19.41 -20.10
CA PRO A 50 21.01 18.51 -19.16
C PRO A 50 19.75 19.19 -18.60
N GLN A 51 18.60 18.57 -18.82
CA GLN A 51 17.35 19.03 -18.26
C GLN A 51 17.43 18.88 -16.72
N PRO A 52 17.08 19.91 -15.94
CA PRO A 52 17.12 19.82 -14.49
C PRO A 52 16.23 18.67 -14.02
N ALA A 53 16.76 17.83 -13.12
CA ALA A 53 16.03 16.72 -12.54
C ALA A 53 14.79 17.24 -11.82
N GLN A 54 13.62 16.70 -12.14
CA GLN A 54 12.40 17.04 -11.43
C GLN A 54 12.51 16.54 -9.98
N PRO A 55 12.06 17.36 -8.99
CA PRO A 55 12.09 16.96 -7.58
C PRO A 55 11.25 15.69 -7.37
N LYS A 56 11.79 14.74 -6.61
CA LYS A 56 11.23 13.40 -6.49
C LYS A 56 10.22 13.35 -5.35
N GLN A 57 8.98 13.68 -5.66
CA GLN A 57 7.87 13.58 -4.72
C GLN A 57 7.58 12.12 -4.33
N ARG A 58 7.59 11.82 -3.03
CA ARG A 58 7.28 10.48 -2.50
C ARG A 58 5.97 10.47 -1.74
N MET A 59 5.03 9.63 -2.16
CA MET A 59 3.83 9.33 -1.38
C MET A 59 4.16 8.46 -0.16
N VAL A 60 3.63 8.83 1.00
CA VAL A 60 3.70 8.08 2.26
C VAL A 60 2.31 7.95 2.87
N VAL A 61 2.13 6.93 3.71
CA VAL A 61 0.96 6.82 4.58
C VAL A 61 1.33 7.39 5.95
N ALA A 62 0.50 8.28 6.47
CA ALA A 62 0.61 8.82 7.81
C ALA A 62 -0.53 8.30 8.67
N PHE A 63 -0.21 7.90 9.90
CA PHE A 63 -1.16 7.43 10.90
C PHE A 63 -1.27 8.43 12.04
N LYS A 64 -2.49 8.61 12.55
CA LYS A 64 -2.74 9.45 13.72
C LYS A 64 -2.35 8.68 14.98
N ILE A 65 -1.52 9.29 15.82
CA ILE A 65 -1.22 8.75 17.15
C ILE A 65 -2.38 9.05 18.08
N ASP A 66 -2.85 8.03 18.79
CA ASP A 66 -3.85 8.17 19.84
C ASP A 66 -3.27 9.01 21.01
N PRO A 67 -3.89 10.14 21.37
CA PRO A 67 -3.40 10.98 22.46
C PRO A 67 -3.33 10.25 23.81
N ASP A 68 -4.18 9.23 24.04
CA ASP A 68 -4.18 8.47 25.29
C ASP A 68 -2.90 7.63 25.45
N LEU A 69 -2.19 7.34 24.34
CA LEU A 69 -0.88 6.69 24.36
C LEU A 69 0.26 7.67 24.68
N MET A 70 0.06 8.98 24.47
CA MET A 70 1.06 10.02 24.73
C MET A 70 0.83 10.65 26.11
N ARG A 71 1.15 9.89 27.16
CA ARG A 71 1.06 10.36 28.56
C ARG A 71 1.88 11.65 28.77
N GLY A 72 1.22 12.80 28.84
CA GLY A 72 1.76 13.99 29.52
C GLY A 72 2.13 15.20 28.66
N SER A 73 1.92 15.21 27.34
CA SER A 73 2.09 16.44 26.54
C SER A 73 1.27 16.38 25.25
N PHE A 74 0.02 16.84 25.32
CA PHE A 74 -0.83 16.96 24.15
C PHE A 74 -0.35 18.15 23.29
N LEU A 75 0.43 17.87 22.24
CA LEU A 75 0.86 18.85 21.24
C LEU A 75 -0.13 18.95 20.06
N GLY A 76 -1.40 18.62 20.31
CA GLY A 76 -2.40 18.48 19.26
C GLY A 76 -2.35 17.14 18.53
N GLU A 77 -2.98 17.09 17.36
CA GLU A 77 -3.01 15.90 16.53
C GLU A 77 -1.63 15.59 15.94
N ARG A 78 -1.12 14.40 16.24
CA ARG A 78 0.19 13.98 15.74
C ARG A 78 0.05 12.90 14.69
N TRP A 79 0.59 13.18 13.51
CA TRP A 79 0.65 12.27 12.36
C TRP A 79 2.08 11.75 12.17
N VAL A 80 2.24 10.45 11.99
CA VAL A 80 3.56 9.81 11.80
C VAL A 80 3.54 8.82 10.63
N SER A 81 4.69 8.67 9.97
CA SER A 81 4.84 7.76 8.82
C SER A 81 6.04 6.82 9.00
N PRO A 82 6.07 5.98 10.06
CA PRO A 82 7.15 5.03 10.24
C PRO A 82 7.09 3.92 9.18
N PRO A 83 8.21 3.23 8.88
CA PRO A 83 8.20 2.03 8.02
C PRO A 83 7.26 0.94 8.54
N THR A 84 7.18 0.82 9.87
CA THR A 84 6.26 -0.06 10.58
C THR A 84 5.50 0.74 11.62
N PHE A 85 4.17 0.73 11.56
CA PHE A 85 3.29 1.33 12.56
C PHE A 85 2.57 0.21 13.32
N ALA A 86 2.86 0.03 14.61
CA ALA A 86 2.35 -1.09 15.39
C ALA A 86 1.89 -0.66 16.79
N PHE A 87 0.67 -1.08 17.17
CA PHE A 87 0.04 -0.73 18.44
C PHE A 87 -0.95 -1.82 18.89
N ALA A 88 -1.22 -1.84 20.19
CA ALA A 88 -2.29 -2.64 20.80
C ALA A 88 -3.41 -1.72 21.27
N GLN A 89 -4.67 -2.14 21.07
CA GLN A 89 -5.84 -1.47 21.66
C GLN A 89 -6.67 -2.49 22.46
N PRO A 90 -7.19 -2.11 23.63
CA PRO A 90 -8.08 -2.97 24.40
C PRO A 90 -9.33 -3.36 23.60
N GLY A 91 -9.80 -4.60 23.81
CA GLY A 91 -11.00 -5.12 23.18
C GLY A 91 -10.74 -5.97 21.94
N LYS A 92 -11.79 -6.18 21.14
CA LYS A 92 -11.80 -7.18 20.07
C LYS A 92 -11.39 -6.64 18.70
N GLN A 93 -11.21 -5.32 18.58
CA GLN A 93 -10.97 -4.62 17.33
C GLN A 93 -9.93 -3.54 17.55
N TYR A 94 -9.26 -3.15 16.48
CA TYR A 94 -8.32 -2.05 16.45
C TYR A 94 -8.80 -0.98 15.48
N THR A 95 -8.84 0.27 15.91
CA THR A 95 -9.25 1.42 15.11
C THR A 95 -8.13 2.45 15.03
N THR A 96 -7.78 2.87 13.81
CA THR A 96 -6.83 3.95 13.58
C THR A 96 -7.28 4.87 12.47
N HIS A 97 -6.71 6.07 12.43
CA HIS A 97 -6.91 7.02 11.33
C HIS A 97 -5.63 7.09 10.51
N ALA A 98 -5.78 7.07 9.19
CA ALA A 98 -4.69 7.19 8.24
C ALA A 98 -5.00 8.22 7.17
N LYS A 99 -3.97 8.82 6.58
CA LYS A 99 -4.09 9.69 5.41
C LYS A 99 -2.88 9.54 4.50
N LEU A 100 -3.05 9.94 3.24
CA LEU A 100 -1.95 10.00 2.28
C LEU A 100 -1.27 11.36 2.35
N GLN A 101 0.06 11.36 2.27
CA GLN A 101 0.85 12.58 2.18
C GLN A 101 1.90 12.46 1.09
N THR A 102 2.19 13.56 0.41
CA THR A 102 3.44 13.72 -0.36
C THR A 102 4.52 14.26 0.56
N VAL A 103 5.72 13.70 0.47
CA VAL A 103 6.94 14.26 1.07
C VAL A 103 7.83 14.75 -0.07
N ASN A 104 8.15 16.04 -0.03
CA ASN A 104 9.08 16.69 -0.95
C ASN A 104 10.54 16.51 -0.46
N ASP A 105 11.50 16.82 -1.32
CA ASP A 105 12.94 16.71 -1.01
C ASP A 105 13.39 17.63 0.15
N ASP A 106 12.65 18.72 0.42
CA ASP A 106 12.85 19.65 1.54
C ASP A 106 12.22 19.18 2.86
N GLY A 107 11.56 18.00 2.86
CA GLY A 107 10.85 17.45 4.01
C GLY A 107 9.43 18.00 4.22
N THR A 108 9.00 18.97 3.41
CA THR A 108 7.64 19.50 3.44
C THR A 108 6.64 18.40 3.11
N ARG A 109 5.53 18.39 3.87
CA ARG A 109 4.45 17.42 3.73
C ARG A 109 3.18 18.08 3.25
N THR A 110 2.50 17.46 2.31
CA THR A 110 1.20 17.92 1.80
C THR A 110 0.23 16.76 1.80
N ASP A 111 -0.96 16.97 2.36
CA ASP A 111 -2.01 15.96 2.38
C ASP A 111 -2.55 15.70 0.97
N LEU A 112 -2.86 14.43 0.69
CA LEU A 112 -3.41 13.97 -0.58
C LEU A 112 -4.77 13.33 -0.34
N SER A 113 -5.70 13.59 -1.25
CA SER A 113 -6.88 12.74 -1.43
C SER A 113 -6.50 11.54 -2.29
N GLY A 114 -7.08 10.38 -1.99
CA GLY A 114 -6.81 9.16 -2.75
C GLY A 114 -7.77 8.03 -2.42
N ASP A 115 -7.64 6.97 -3.20
CA ASP A 115 -8.45 5.77 -3.09
C ASP A 115 -7.80 4.76 -2.13
N TRP A 116 -8.64 4.07 -1.37
CA TRP A 116 -8.24 3.06 -0.41
C TRP A 116 -9.01 1.76 -0.67
N SER A 117 -8.32 0.63 -0.60
CA SER A 117 -8.93 -0.69 -0.74
C SER A 117 -8.20 -1.72 0.11
N THR A 118 -8.85 -2.85 0.37
CA THR A 118 -8.25 -3.98 1.09
C THR A 118 -8.42 -5.29 0.33
N SER A 119 -7.50 -6.22 0.55
CA SER A 119 -7.63 -7.60 0.07
C SER A 119 -8.63 -8.43 0.88
N ASP A 120 -8.95 -8.04 2.11
CA ASP A 120 -9.87 -8.76 2.98
C ASP A 120 -10.83 -7.78 3.72
N PRO A 121 -12.02 -7.52 3.14
CA PRO A 121 -12.99 -6.60 3.73
C PRO A 121 -13.72 -7.16 4.97
N ASN A 122 -13.61 -8.47 5.24
CA ASN A 122 -14.17 -9.05 6.46
C ASN A 122 -13.22 -8.80 7.64
N MET A 123 -11.92 -8.84 7.39
CA MET A 123 -10.88 -8.50 8.37
C MET A 123 -10.71 -7.00 8.55
N ILE A 124 -10.67 -6.21 7.46
CA ILE A 124 -10.31 -4.79 7.47
C ILE A 124 -11.44 -3.97 6.86
N ALA A 125 -12.07 -3.11 7.66
CA ALA A 125 -13.04 -2.13 7.17
C ALA A 125 -12.39 -0.76 7.00
N ILE A 126 -12.79 -0.05 5.94
CA ILE A 126 -12.29 1.29 5.59
C ILE A 126 -13.50 2.20 5.45
N SER A 127 -13.46 3.37 6.07
CA SER A 127 -14.43 4.43 5.86
C SER A 127 -13.73 5.76 5.61
N HIS A 128 -14.20 6.51 4.63
CA HIS A 128 -13.65 7.81 4.27
C HIS A 128 -14.30 8.93 5.08
N ASP A 129 -13.49 9.90 5.50
CA ASP A 129 -13.97 11.16 6.04
C ASP A 129 -13.98 12.27 4.96
N GLN A 130 -14.48 13.46 5.34
CA GLN A 130 -14.56 14.60 4.43
C GLN A 130 -13.21 15.30 4.16
N ALA A 131 -12.17 15.01 4.95
CA ALA A 131 -10.87 15.67 4.89
C ALA A 131 -9.80 14.83 4.17
N GLY A 132 -10.18 13.73 3.52
CA GLY A 132 -9.26 12.83 2.83
C GLY A 132 -8.49 11.89 3.77
N GLN A 133 -8.89 11.82 5.05
CA GLN A 133 -8.45 10.79 5.98
C GLN A 133 -9.40 9.60 5.88
N VAL A 134 -8.91 8.45 6.33
CA VAL A 134 -9.68 7.22 6.42
C VAL A 134 -9.61 6.66 7.83
N THR A 135 -10.73 6.15 8.30
CA THR A 135 -10.76 5.29 9.48
C THR A 135 -10.58 3.86 9.02
N ILE A 136 -9.59 3.18 9.59
CA ILE A 136 -9.30 1.78 9.36
C ILE A 136 -9.68 1.02 10.62
N VAL A 137 -10.54 0.02 10.48
CA VAL A 137 -10.97 -0.87 11.56
C VAL A 137 -10.55 -2.30 11.24
N VAL A 138 -9.66 -2.87 12.05
CA VAL A 138 -9.27 -4.28 11.98
C VAL A 138 -10.14 -5.08 12.95
N ARG A 139 -10.98 -5.96 12.40
CA ARG A 139 -12.06 -6.65 13.11
C ARG A 139 -11.66 -8.03 13.61
N GLU A 140 -10.81 -8.73 12.86
CA GLU A 140 -10.41 -10.10 13.14
C GLU A 140 -8.88 -10.24 13.06
N PRO A 141 -8.29 -11.19 13.82
CA PRO A 141 -6.88 -11.53 13.68
C PRO A 141 -6.62 -12.16 12.30
N GLY A 142 -5.42 -11.96 11.76
CA GLY A 142 -5.05 -12.45 10.44
C GLY A 142 -3.98 -11.60 9.77
N GLU A 143 -3.73 -11.90 8.49
CA GLU A 143 -2.91 -11.08 7.61
C GLU A 143 -3.73 -10.61 6.42
N GLY A 144 -3.55 -9.34 6.04
CA GLY A 144 -4.25 -8.73 4.92
C GLY A 144 -3.43 -7.61 4.29
N GLN A 145 -3.93 -7.03 3.21
CA GLN A 145 -3.29 -5.91 2.53
C GLN A 145 -4.22 -4.71 2.50
N LEU A 146 -3.63 -3.53 2.69
CA LEU A 146 -4.23 -2.25 2.37
C LEU A 146 -3.51 -1.65 1.18
N VAL A 147 -4.27 -1.13 0.23
CA VAL A 147 -3.74 -0.46 -0.95
C VAL A 147 -4.26 0.97 -0.95
N ALA A 148 -3.34 1.92 -0.98
CA ALA A 148 -3.64 3.34 -1.10
C ALA A 148 -3.08 3.89 -2.42
N ALA A 149 -3.87 4.65 -3.17
CA ALA A 149 -3.48 5.20 -4.47
C ALA A 149 -3.83 6.69 -4.58
N ALA A 150 -2.87 7.50 -5.01
CA ALA A 150 -3.06 8.93 -5.28
C ALA A 150 -2.00 9.43 -6.26
N GLY A 151 -2.36 10.38 -7.12
CA GLY A 151 -1.41 11.04 -8.04
C GLY A 151 -0.61 10.08 -8.93
N GLY A 152 -1.22 8.96 -9.35
CA GLY A 152 -0.56 7.91 -10.14
C GLY A 152 0.43 7.05 -9.35
N GLN A 153 0.61 7.29 -8.05
CA GLN A 153 1.41 6.46 -7.15
C GLN A 153 0.53 5.45 -6.41
N ARG A 154 1.13 4.31 -6.05
CA ARG A 154 0.47 3.24 -5.30
C ARG A 154 1.34 2.84 -4.11
N LYS A 155 0.74 2.72 -2.93
CA LYS A 155 1.35 2.13 -1.73
C LYS A 155 0.56 0.91 -1.28
N VAL A 156 1.30 -0.12 -0.88
CA VAL A 156 0.76 -1.36 -0.33
C VAL A 156 1.26 -1.47 1.09
N LEU A 157 0.36 -1.72 2.02
CA LEU A 157 0.66 -1.94 3.43
C LEU A 157 0.25 -3.36 3.79
N GLN A 158 1.18 -4.14 4.31
CA GLN A 158 0.86 -5.42 4.91
C GLN A 158 0.30 -5.16 6.30
N VAL A 159 -0.87 -5.73 6.59
CA VAL A 159 -1.55 -5.64 7.88
C VAL A 159 -1.45 -6.98 8.55
N ARG A 160 -0.90 -7.01 9.76
CA ARG A 160 -0.85 -8.20 10.62
C ARG A 160 -1.59 -7.91 11.90
N ALA A 161 -2.50 -8.79 12.27
CA ALA A 161 -3.32 -8.62 13.46
C ALA A 161 -3.33 -9.90 14.30
N THR A 162 -3.10 -9.75 15.60
CA THR A 162 -3.17 -10.82 16.59
C THR A 162 -4.12 -10.40 17.70
N ARG A 163 -4.93 -11.35 18.17
CA ARG A 163 -5.85 -11.16 19.28
C ARG A 163 -5.27 -11.83 20.53
N THR A 164 -5.12 -11.05 21.59
CA THR A 164 -4.84 -11.56 22.95
C THR A 164 -6.14 -11.65 23.73
N ASP A 165 -6.08 -12.05 25.01
CA ASP A 165 -7.28 -12.13 25.84
C ASP A 165 -7.97 -10.76 26.02
N ASP A 166 -7.18 -9.69 26.09
CA ASP A 166 -7.66 -8.35 26.44
C ASP A 166 -7.52 -7.31 25.30
N ALA A 167 -6.81 -7.61 24.22
CA ALA A 167 -6.47 -6.63 23.20
C ALA A 167 -6.41 -7.18 21.77
N MET A 168 -6.53 -6.26 20.81
CA MET A 168 -6.17 -6.45 19.41
C MET A 168 -4.84 -5.72 19.15
N GLU A 169 -3.82 -6.47 18.75
CA GLU A 169 -2.52 -5.96 18.35
C GLU A 169 -2.45 -5.92 16.83
N VAL A 170 -2.06 -4.78 16.27
CA VAL A 170 -1.97 -4.60 14.82
C VAL A 170 -0.65 -3.97 14.43
N ALA A 171 -0.06 -4.46 13.35
CA ALA A 171 1.09 -3.86 12.67
C ALA A 171 0.77 -3.58 11.20
N PHE A 172 1.08 -2.37 10.74
CA PHE A 172 1.06 -1.94 9.34
C PHE A 172 2.49 -1.78 8.85
N VAL A 173 2.87 -2.46 7.76
CA VAL A 173 4.22 -2.47 7.20
C VAL A 173 4.20 -1.98 5.74
N GLN A 174 5.00 -0.96 5.39
CA GLN A 174 4.95 -0.20 4.10
C GLN A 174 5.86 -0.67 2.96
#